data_AF-A0A4R0X6E1-F1
#
_entry.id   AF-A0A4R0X6E1-F1
#
_cell.length_a   1.000
_cell.length_b   1.000
_cell.length_c   1.000
_cell.angle_alpha   90.00
_cell.angle_beta   90.00
_cell.angle_gamma   90.00
#
_symmetry.space_group_name_H-M   'P 1'
#
loop_
_entity.id
_entity.type
_entity.pdbx_description
1 polymer ?
#
loop_
_entity_poly.entity_id
_entity_poly.type
_entity_poly.pdbx_seq_one_letter_code
_entity_poly.pdbx_strand_id
1 'polypeptide(L)' 'QAETMLRGASPDDSAILRDAGEAGAAQLDIVGDPHGSASYKKQLLKVYLGRAVRTALAAAEGRAAPFEGHA' A
#
# COMPACT_ATOMS: atom_id res chain seq x y z
N GLN A 1 3.22 5.62 11.86
CA GLN A 1 4.15 6.49 11.11
C GLN A 1 3.78 6.65 9.64
N ALA A 2 3.55 5.55 8.89
CA ALA A 2 3.15 5.62 7.48
C ALA A 2 1.94 6.53 7.21
N GLU A 3 0.87 6.43 8.01
CA GLU A 3 -0.32 7.29 7.86
C GLU A 3 0.00 8.79 7.98
N THR A 4 0.86 9.16 8.93
CA THR A 4 1.30 10.55 9.11
C THR A 4 2.02 11.09 7.88
N MET A 5 2.81 10.26 7.20
CA MET A 5 3.52 10.65 5.97
C MET A 5 2.57 10.88 4.80
N LEU A 6 1.46 10.13 4.75
CA LEU A 6 0.46 10.24 3.71
C LEU A 6 -0.49 11.44 3.90
N ARG A 7 -0.58 11.96 5.12
CA ARG A 7 -1.52 13.02 5.47
C ARG A 7 -1.15 14.33 4.78
N GLY A 8 -1.99 14.76 3.84
CA GLY A 8 -1.79 15.99 3.06
C GLY A 8 -0.77 15.86 1.93
N ALA A 9 -0.22 14.67 1.70
CA ALA A 9 0.69 14.41 0.60
C ALA A 9 -0.04 14.31 -0.74
N SER A 10 0.67 14.62 -1.83
CA SER A 10 0.17 14.36 -3.19
C SER A 10 0.22 12.86 -3.48
N PRO A 11 -0.85 12.27 -4.05
CA PRO A 11 -0.87 10.86 -4.40
C PRO A 11 0.00 10.47 -5.60
N ASP A 12 0.47 11.46 -6.36
CA ASP A 12 1.42 11.26 -7.43
C ASP A 12 2.88 11.34 -6.95
N ASP A 13 3.09 11.69 -5.67
CA ASP A 13 4.42 11.68 -5.06
C ASP A 13 4.88 10.24 -4.81
N SER A 14 5.54 9.68 -5.82
CA SER A 14 6.09 8.33 -5.78
C SER A 14 7.11 8.11 -4.66
N ALA A 15 7.83 9.15 -4.23
CA ALA A 15 8.80 9.04 -3.16
C ALA A 15 8.09 8.91 -1.81
N ILE A 16 7.08 9.75 -1.54
CA ILE A 16 6.26 9.64 -0.33
C ILE A 16 5.58 8.27 -0.24
N LEU A 17 4.99 7.78 -1.33
CA LEU A 17 4.33 6.48 -1.33
C LEU A 17 5.30 5.32 -1.09
N ARG A 18 6.51 5.39 -1.65
CA ARG A 18 7.57 4.41 -1.37
C ARG A 18 7.97 4.44 0.10
N ASP A 19 8.24 5.62 0.62
CA ASP A 19 8.75 5.79 1.98
C ASP A 19 7.67 5.45 3.03
N ALA A 20 6.40 5.72 2.74
CA ALA A 20 5.27 5.25 3.54
C ALA A 20 5.14 3.72 3.51
N GLY A 21 5.43 3.07 2.37
CA GLY A 21 5.48 1.61 2.25
C GLY A 21 6.59 1.00 3.11
N GLU A 22 7.78 1.60 3.07
CA GLU A 22 8.91 1.23 3.93
C GLU A 22 8.59 1.40 5.41
N ALA A 23 8.06 2.56 5.80
CA ALA A 23 7.66 2.84 7.17
C ALA A 23 6.55 1.88 7.65
N GLY A 24 5.59 1.54 6.78
CA GLY A 24 4.55 0.55 7.07
C GLY A 24 5.13 -0.83 7.35
N ALA A 25 6.02 -1.30 6.47
CA ALA A 25 6.66 -2.62 6.60
C ALA A 25 7.60 -2.72 7.80
N ALA A 26 8.24 -1.62 8.20
CA ALA A 26 9.10 -1.57 9.38
C ALA A 26 8.32 -1.69 10.70
N GLN A 27 7.07 -1.23 10.74
CA GLN A 27 6.21 -1.26 11.93
C GLN A 27 5.58 -2.64 12.20
N LEU A 28 5.65 -3.57 11.25
CA LEU A 28 4.95 -4.86 11.33
C LEU A 28 5.92 -6.03 11.57
N ASP A 29 5.56 -6.86 12.54
CA ASP A 29 6.17 -8.17 12.72
C ASP A 29 5.44 -9.20 11.84
N ILE A 30 5.79 -9.20 10.54
CA ILE A 30 5.21 -10.13 9.57
C ILE A 30 5.94 -11.46 9.66
N VAL A 31 5.20 -12.53 9.93
CA VAL A 31 5.69 -13.90 10.03
C VAL A 31 5.51 -14.65 8.71
N GLY A 32 6.49 -15.50 8.37
CA GLY A 32 6.41 -16.40 7.22
C GLY A 32 5.51 -17.60 7.51
N ASP A 33 4.87 -18.12 6.47
CA ASP A 33 4.04 -19.33 6.54
C ASP A 33 4.14 -20.11 5.20
N PRO A 34 3.43 -21.24 5.02
CA PRO A 34 3.45 -21.99 3.76
C PRO A 34 3.07 -21.19 2.51
N HIS A 35 2.39 -20.04 2.65
CA HIS A 35 2.00 -19.16 1.55
C HIS A 35 3.04 -18.08 1.23
N GLY A 36 4.11 -17.95 2.03
CA GLY A 36 5.24 -17.10 1.69
C GLY A 36 6.12 -16.71 2.87
N SER A 37 7.37 -16.34 2.55
CA SER A 37 8.33 -15.87 3.55
C SER A 37 7.94 -14.51 4.13
N ALA A 38 8.40 -14.24 5.36
CA ALA A 38 8.27 -12.93 5.99
C ALA A 38 8.85 -11.80 5.12
N SER A 39 10.02 -12.02 4.52
CA SER A 39 10.68 -11.05 3.63
C SER A 39 9.86 -10.77 2.38
N TYR A 40 9.28 -11.80 1.76
CA TYR A 40 8.43 -11.65 0.59
C TYR A 40 7.18 -10.84 0.93
N LYS A 41 6.47 -11.18 2.01
CA LYS A 41 5.27 -10.44 2.44
C LYS A 41 5.58 -8.99 2.81
N LYS A 42 6.71 -8.70 3.45
CA LYS A 42 7.18 -7.33 3.67
C LYS A 42 7.43 -6.59 2.36
N GLN A 43 8.03 -7.24 1.37
CA GLN A 43 8.22 -6.64 0.05
C GLN A 43 6.90 -6.35 -0.66
N LEU A 44 5.93 -7.26 -0.56
CA LEU A 44 4.58 -7.04 -1.10
C LEU A 44 3.95 -5.80 -0.46
N LEU A 45 3.98 -5.67 0.86
CA LEU A 45 3.42 -4.51 1.55
C LEU A 45 4.02 -3.18 1.04
N LYS A 46 5.35 -3.10 0.93
CA LYS A 46 6.04 -1.89 0.44
C LYS A 46 5.53 -1.45 -0.93
N VAL A 47 5.29 -2.40 -1.83
CA VAL A 47 4.83 -2.14 -3.19
C VAL A 47 3.33 -1.86 -3.25
N TYR A 48 2.53 -2.66 -2.56
CA TYR A 48 1.07 -2.60 -2.65
C TYR A 48 0.48 -1.42 -1.89
N LEU A 49 1.15 -0.87 -0.87
CA LEU A 49 0.66 0.30 -0.14
C LEU A 49 0.42 1.49 -1.09
N GLY A 50 1.41 1.85 -1.91
CA GLY A 50 1.26 2.95 -2.86
C GLY A 50 0.21 2.67 -3.96
N ARG A 51 0.07 1.41 -4.38
CA ARG A 51 -0.97 0.99 -5.34
C ARG A 51 -2.36 1.14 -4.73
N ALA A 52 -2.56 0.64 -3.51
CA ALA A 52 -3.82 0.71 -2.80
C ALA A 52 -4.26 2.15 -2.55
N VAL A 53 -3.34 3.05 -2.16
CA VAL A 53 -3.64 4.48 -1.98
C VAL A 53 -4.12 5.11 -3.28
N ARG A 54 -3.41 4.89 -4.40
CA ARG A 54 -3.82 5.40 -5.70
C ARG A 54 -5.18 4.84 -6.15
N THR A 55 -5.41 3.54 -5.98
CA THR A 55 -6.69 2.91 -6.30
C THR A 55 -7.82 3.50 -5.46
N ALA A 56 -7.61 3.71 -4.16
CA ALA A 56 -8.62 4.29 -3.27
C ALA A 56 -8.97 5.73 -3.65
N LEU A 57 -7.98 6.55 -4.03
CA LEU A 57 -8.20 7.92 -4.46
C LEU A 57 -8.89 8.00 -5.82
N ALA A 58 -8.47 7.17 -6.78
CA ALA A 58 -9.18 7.05 -8.05
C ALA A 58 -10.65 6.65 -7.84
N ALA A 59 -10.93 5.75 -6.89
CA ALA A 59 -12.30 5.38 -6.54
C ALA A 59 -13.09 6.53 -5.91
N ALA A 60 -12.47 7.29 -5.00
CA ALA A 60 -13.08 8.45 -4.36
C ALA A 60 -13.44 9.57 -5.36
N GLU A 61 -12.66 9.71 -6.43
CA GLU A 61 -12.88 10.70 -7.49
C GLU A 61 -13.85 10.22 -8.58
N GLY A 62 -14.47 9.04 -8.42
CA GLY A 62 -15.34 8.45 -9.44
C GLY A 62 -14.60 7.98 -10.69
N ARG A 63 -13.28 7.80 -10.61
CA ARG A 63 -12.40 7.35 -11.70
C ARG A 63 -12.04 5.86 -11.64
N ALA A 64 -12.48 5.14 -10.62
CA ALA A 64 -12.24 3.70 -10.55
C ALA A 64 -13.31 2.90 -11.31
N ALA A 65 -12.86 1.87 -12.01
CA ALA A 65 -13.74 0.81 -12.47
C ALA A 65 -14.41 0.13 -11.25
N PRO A 66 -15.68 -0.32 -11.38
CA PRO A 66 -16.32 -1.11 -10.34
C PRO A 66 -15.43 -2.29 -9.94
N PHE A 67 -15.31 -2.58 -8.63
CA PHE A 67 -14.66 -3.80 -8.18
C PHE A 67 -15.58 -4.98 -8.55
N GLU A 68 -15.42 -5.51 -9.76
CA GLU A 68 -16.08 -6.74 -10.17
C GLU A 68 -15.45 -7.90 -9.40
N GLY A 69 -16.02 -8.22 -8.24
CA GLY A 69 -15.63 -9.40 -7.49
C GLY A 69 -15.88 -10.64 -8.34
N HIS A 70 -14.82 -11.41 -8.61
CA HIS A 70 -14.99 -12.79 -9.04
C HIS A 70 -15.40 -13.60 -7.81
N ALA A 71 -16.66 -14.02 -7.82
CA ALA A 71 -17.23 -15.00 -6.90
C ALA A 71 -16.57 -16.38 -7.09
#